data_AF-A0AAP5YEE5-F1
#
_entry.id   AF-A0AAP5YEE5-F1
#
_cell.length_a   1.000
_cell.length_b   1.000
_cell.length_c   1.000
_cell.angle_alpha   90.00
_cell.angle_beta   90.00
_cell.angle_gamma   90.00
#
_symmetry.space_group_name_H-M   'P 1'
#
loop_
_entity.id
_entity.type
_entity.pdbx_description
1 polymer ?
#
loop_
_entity_poly.entity_id
_entity_poly.type
_entity_poly.pdbx_seq_one_letter_code
_entity_poly.pdbx_strand_id
1 'polypeptide(L)'
;FNNQDFVNDFTNVIFGDNQQSVKDYFSKNSYGRYIVEPAKETEGTANDGVIDLTLDIAHPNCHSKNDATCDSKLNEAFKAAYDKLDRYVDLSTYDLNNDDKITPDELSVMFVFAGYDKSAGSVNTPYIWPHRYSHNAIEIDGKTIRDYCLFADFQGDHQSTMGVIAHELGHLMLGLPDLYSYKHSGSVGQWGLMGGGSWASKQGDTYAG
;
A
#
# COMPACT_ATOMS: atom_id res chain seq x y z
N PHE A 1 -3.98 -13.68 7.60
CA PHE A 1 -5.28 -14.34 7.34
C PHE A 1 -5.27 -15.71 8.01
N ASN A 2 -6.41 -16.38 8.20
CA ASN A 2 -6.41 -17.68 8.90
C ASN A 2 -5.91 -18.86 8.04
N ASN A 3 -5.67 -18.63 6.75
CA ASN A 3 -5.21 -19.63 5.79
C ASN A 3 -4.00 -19.18 4.95
N GLN A 4 -3.34 -18.08 5.33
CA GLN A 4 -2.14 -17.58 4.66
C GLN A 4 -1.30 -16.74 5.63
N ASP A 5 -0.03 -17.13 5.74
CA ASP A 5 0.97 -16.50 6.60
C ASP A 5 1.62 -15.30 5.91
N PHE A 6 1.86 -14.25 6.70
CA PHE A 6 2.63 -13.06 6.35
C PHE A 6 4.07 -13.24 6.86
N VAL A 7 5.07 -12.91 6.05
CA VAL A 7 6.46 -13.31 6.29
C VAL A 7 7.42 -12.12 6.37
N ASN A 8 7.30 -11.13 5.48
CA ASN A 8 8.32 -10.08 5.36
C ASN A 8 7.98 -8.82 6.14
N ASP A 9 8.99 -8.14 6.66
CA ASP A 9 8.84 -6.85 7.34
C ASP A 9 8.97 -5.68 6.34
N PHE A 10 7.93 -4.86 6.25
CA PHE A 10 7.85 -3.73 5.33
C PHE A 10 8.38 -2.42 5.94
N THR A 11 8.65 -2.35 7.24
CA THR A 11 9.04 -1.14 7.96
C THR A 11 10.21 -0.42 7.28
N ASN A 12 11.28 -1.16 6.94
CA ASN A 12 12.46 -0.58 6.30
C ASN A 12 12.24 -0.15 4.84
N VAL A 13 11.38 -0.85 4.10
CA VAL A 13 11.03 -0.50 2.71
C VAL A 13 10.24 0.82 2.67
N ILE A 14 9.43 1.10 3.70
CA ILE A 14 8.63 2.33 3.76
C ILE A 14 9.39 3.47 4.43
N PHE A 15 9.90 3.24 5.66
CA PHE A 15 10.38 4.29 6.55
C PHE A 15 11.90 4.26 6.82
N GLY A 16 12.63 3.30 6.27
CA GLY A 16 14.06 3.13 6.54
C GLY A 16 14.92 4.32 6.09
N ASP A 17 16.02 4.58 6.82
CA ASP A 17 17.00 5.64 6.48
C ASP A 17 18.16 5.11 5.61
N ASN A 18 17.95 3.98 4.94
CA ASN A 18 18.95 3.23 4.14
C ASN A 18 19.18 3.79 2.73
N GLN A 19 18.67 4.98 2.41
CA GLN A 19 18.68 5.59 1.07
C GLN A 19 17.95 4.78 -0.02
N GLN A 20 17.09 3.84 0.36
CA GLN A 20 16.31 2.99 -0.52
C GLN A 20 14.98 2.60 0.14
N SER A 21 14.23 3.63 0.54
CA SER A 21 12.89 3.52 1.12
C SER A 21 11.93 4.51 0.46
N VAL A 22 10.62 4.30 0.64
CA VAL A 22 9.59 5.22 0.15
C VAL A 22 9.81 6.63 0.70
N LYS A 23 10.06 6.75 2.01
CA LYS A 23 10.41 8.02 2.68
C LYS A 23 11.58 8.72 2.01
N ASP A 24 12.66 7.98 1.76
CA ASP A 24 13.86 8.52 1.10
C ASP A 24 13.56 8.96 -0.34
N TYR A 25 12.83 8.15 -1.10
CA TYR A 25 12.47 8.46 -2.48
C TYR A 25 11.69 9.78 -2.59
N PHE A 26 10.62 9.94 -1.82
CA PHE A 26 9.80 11.15 -1.86
C PHE A 26 10.52 12.37 -1.28
N SER A 27 11.34 12.20 -0.24
CA SER A 27 12.18 13.28 0.29
C SER A 27 13.19 13.77 -0.76
N LYS A 28 13.89 12.87 -1.45
CA LYS A 28 14.85 13.23 -2.51
C LYS A 28 14.17 13.95 -3.67
N ASN A 29 13.06 13.41 -4.17
CA ASN A 29 12.37 13.98 -5.34
C ASN A 29 11.65 15.31 -5.03
N SER A 30 11.33 15.57 -3.76
CA SER A 30 10.77 16.85 -3.31
C SER A 30 11.82 17.87 -2.85
N TYR A 31 13.11 17.50 -2.83
CA TYR A 31 14.19 18.28 -2.21
C TYR A 31 13.92 18.57 -0.72
N GLY A 32 13.46 17.57 0.01
CA GLY A 32 13.16 17.65 1.45
C GLY A 32 11.90 18.43 1.80
N ARG A 33 11.03 18.71 0.82
CA ARG A 33 9.77 19.45 1.04
C ARG A 33 8.56 18.58 1.31
N TYR A 34 8.68 17.28 1.03
CA TYR A 34 7.67 16.28 1.31
C TYR A 34 8.34 15.08 1.98
N ILE A 35 7.91 14.77 3.20
CA ILE A 35 8.46 13.69 4.02
C ILE A 35 7.32 12.73 4.34
N VAL A 36 7.54 11.44 4.09
CA VAL A 36 6.61 10.38 4.52
C VAL A 36 6.98 10.03 5.95
N GLU A 37 6.02 10.20 6.86
CA GLU A 37 6.21 9.95 8.29
C GLU A 37 5.31 8.79 8.75
N PRO A 38 5.76 7.99 9.72
CA PRO A 38 4.96 6.92 10.28
C PRO A 38 3.74 7.47 11.03
N ALA A 39 2.63 6.74 10.96
CA ALA A 39 1.47 7.02 11.80
C ALA A 39 1.80 6.75 13.28
N LYS A 40 1.13 7.49 14.17
CA LYS A 40 1.15 7.28 15.61
C LYS A 40 0.22 6.12 15.91
N GLU A 41 0.79 5.11 16.55
CA GLU A 41 0.11 3.87 16.85
C GLU A 41 0.77 3.21 18.08
N THR A 42 0.26 2.06 18.54
CA THR A 42 0.69 1.41 19.79
C THR A 42 0.86 -0.11 19.70
N GLU A 43 0.65 -0.71 18.54
CA GLU A 43 0.97 -2.11 18.23
C GLU A 43 2.49 -2.28 18.13
N GLY A 44 3.01 -3.48 18.45
CA GLY A 44 4.44 -3.77 18.32
C GLY A 44 5.40 -2.68 18.84
N THR A 45 6.05 -1.97 17.91
CA THR A 45 6.94 -0.85 18.19
C THR A 45 6.20 0.48 17.99
N ALA A 46 5.72 1.05 19.10
CA ALA A 46 4.91 2.27 19.07
C ALA A 46 5.45 3.40 18.18
N ASN A 47 4.59 3.88 17.28
CA ASN A 47 4.81 4.98 16.32
C ASN A 47 5.85 4.66 15.22
N ASP A 48 6.01 3.39 14.85
CA ASP A 48 6.75 3.01 13.65
C ASP A 48 5.88 3.00 12.37
N GLY A 49 4.57 3.21 12.52
CA GLY A 49 3.60 3.30 11.43
C GLY A 49 3.20 1.96 10.82
N VAL A 50 3.56 0.84 11.46
CA VAL A 50 3.27 -0.51 11.01
C VAL A 50 2.44 -1.23 12.07
N ILE A 51 1.40 -1.94 11.64
CA ILE A 51 0.48 -2.67 12.53
C ILE A 51 0.25 -4.04 11.94
N ASP A 52 0.67 -5.07 12.67
CA ASP A 52 0.51 -6.46 12.26
C ASP A 52 -0.83 -7.04 12.71
N LEU A 53 -1.66 -7.43 11.73
CA LEU A 53 -3.01 -7.93 11.97
C LEU A 53 -3.20 -9.37 11.51
N THR A 54 -3.68 -10.22 12.42
CA THR A 54 -4.24 -11.53 12.06
C THR A 54 -5.76 -11.42 11.92
N LEU A 55 -6.26 -11.61 10.70
CA LEU A 55 -7.70 -11.66 10.39
C LEU A 55 -8.21 -13.11 10.42
N ASP A 56 -9.31 -13.35 11.13
CA ASP A 56 -9.97 -14.67 11.18
C ASP A 56 -10.95 -14.86 10.01
N ILE A 57 -10.44 -14.61 8.81
CA ILE A 57 -11.12 -14.85 7.54
C ILE A 57 -10.12 -15.45 6.56
N ALA A 58 -10.65 -16.16 5.56
CA ALA A 58 -9.84 -16.66 4.46
C ALA A 58 -9.30 -15.50 3.61
N HIS A 59 -8.07 -15.63 3.13
CA HIS A 59 -7.48 -14.68 2.20
C HIS A 59 -8.39 -14.51 0.96
N PRO A 60 -8.70 -13.28 0.53
CA PRO A 60 -9.69 -13.01 -0.53
C PRO A 60 -9.30 -13.59 -1.91
N ASN A 61 -7.99 -13.78 -2.14
CA ASN A 61 -7.38 -14.37 -3.34
C ASN A 61 -7.89 -13.70 -4.62
N CYS A 62 -7.75 -12.38 -4.66
CA CYS A 62 -8.41 -11.56 -5.64
C CYS A 62 -7.62 -11.40 -6.92
N HIS A 63 -8.15 -12.02 -7.99
CA HIS A 63 -7.30 -12.45 -9.09
C HIS A 63 -7.48 -11.77 -10.44
N SER A 64 -8.55 -11.01 -10.64
CA SER A 64 -8.73 -10.22 -11.87
C SER A 64 -9.89 -9.25 -11.77
N LYS A 65 -9.93 -8.28 -12.68
CA LYS A 65 -11.08 -7.37 -12.91
C LYS A 65 -12.40 -8.09 -13.26
N ASN A 66 -12.36 -9.40 -13.54
CA ASN A 66 -13.52 -10.20 -13.93
C ASN A 66 -14.05 -11.10 -12.80
N ASP A 67 -13.38 -11.18 -11.65
CA ASP A 67 -13.95 -11.85 -10.47
C ASP A 67 -14.93 -10.90 -9.78
N ALA A 68 -16.23 -11.10 -10.05
CA ALA A 68 -17.30 -10.29 -9.49
C ALA A 68 -17.44 -10.42 -7.95
N THR A 69 -16.74 -11.38 -7.32
CA THR A 69 -16.77 -11.55 -5.86
C THR A 69 -15.68 -10.76 -5.14
N CYS A 70 -14.72 -10.20 -5.88
CA CYS A 70 -13.54 -9.60 -5.27
C CYS A 70 -13.83 -8.38 -4.42
N ASP A 71 -14.67 -7.48 -4.91
CA ASP A 71 -15.04 -6.29 -4.16
C ASP A 71 -15.65 -6.67 -2.81
N SER A 72 -16.55 -7.66 -2.78
CA SER A 72 -17.17 -8.11 -1.52
C SER A 72 -16.14 -8.69 -0.55
N LYS A 73 -15.25 -9.56 -1.02
CA LYS A 73 -14.23 -10.20 -0.17
C LYS A 73 -13.19 -9.20 0.35
N LEU A 74 -12.80 -8.23 -0.49
CA LEU A 74 -11.89 -7.15 -0.09
C LEU A 74 -12.56 -6.22 0.94
N ASN A 75 -13.82 -5.83 0.73
CA ASN A 75 -14.56 -5.02 1.70
C ASN A 75 -14.70 -5.75 3.06
N GLU A 76 -14.92 -7.06 3.05
CA GLU A 76 -14.91 -7.87 4.28
C GLU A 76 -13.54 -7.84 4.97
N ALA A 77 -12.45 -7.99 4.21
CA ALA A 77 -11.10 -7.93 4.75
C ALA A 77 -10.73 -6.55 5.30
N PHE A 78 -11.08 -5.46 4.60
CA PHE A 78 -10.87 -4.10 5.10
C PHE A 78 -11.64 -3.86 6.38
N LYS A 79 -12.93 -4.20 6.42
CA LYS A 79 -13.74 -4.08 7.64
C LYS A 79 -13.11 -4.84 8.81
N ALA A 80 -12.72 -6.10 8.60
CA ALA A 80 -12.09 -6.91 9.64
C ALA A 80 -10.73 -6.33 10.10
N ALA A 81 -9.96 -5.71 9.20
CA ALA A 81 -8.70 -5.06 9.54
C ALA A 81 -8.94 -3.79 10.36
N TYR A 82 -9.84 -2.92 9.91
CA TYR A 82 -10.22 -1.70 10.61
C TYR A 82 -10.80 -1.98 12.01
N ASP A 83 -11.68 -2.98 12.15
CA ASP A 83 -12.22 -3.40 13.47
C ASP A 83 -11.11 -3.84 14.45
N LYS A 84 -9.98 -4.36 13.96
CA LYS A 84 -8.83 -4.75 14.78
C LYS A 84 -7.83 -3.61 15.00
N LEU A 85 -7.76 -2.66 14.06
CA LEU A 85 -6.91 -1.48 14.08
C LEU A 85 -7.31 -0.51 15.20
N ASP A 86 -8.62 -0.35 15.42
CA ASP A 86 -9.26 0.63 16.33
C ASP A 86 -8.63 0.74 17.74
N ARG A 87 -8.10 -0.37 18.28
CA ARG A 87 -7.46 -0.35 19.60
C ARG A 87 -6.04 0.24 19.63
N TYR A 88 -5.42 0.40 18.48
CA TYR A 88 -4.02 0.81 18.35
C TYR A 88 -3.86 2.24 17.85
N VAL A 89 -4.86 2.76 17.13
CA VAL A 89 -4.84 4.07 16.48
C VAL A 89 -6.17 4.76 16.72
N ASP A 90 -6.12 6.02 17.16
CA ASP A 90 -7.28 6.91 17.21
C ASP A 90 -7.32 7.75 15.92
N LEU A 91 -8.18 7.37 14.99
CA LEU A 91 -8.31 8.04 13.69
C LEU A 91 -8.81 9.48 13.84
N SER A 92 -9.52 9.82 14.92
CA SER A 92 -10.00 11.19 15.12
C SER A 92 -8.86 12.21 15.25
N THR A 93 -7.66 11.77 15.63
CA THR A 93 -6.47 12.62 15.73
C THR A 93 -5.91 13.07 14.38
N TYR A 94 -6.33 12.42 13.30
CA TYR A 94 -5.91 12.69 11.93
C TYR A 94 -6.89 13.58 11.15
N ASP A 95 -8.13 13.76 11.60
CA ASP A 95 -9.08 14.71 10.97
C ASP A 95 -8.67 16.15 11.33
N LEU A 96 -7.65 16.67 10.64
CA LEU A 96 -7.03 17.97 10.90
C LEU A 96 -7.95 19.11 10.46
N ASN A 97 -8.82 18.84 9.50
CA ASN A 97 -9.72 19.85 8.93
C ASN A 97 -11.13 19.85 9.57
N ASN A 98 -11.46 18.85 10.39
CA ASN A 98 -12.74 18.66 11.09
C ASN A 98 -13.95 18.47 10.16
N ASP A 99 -13.82 17.69 9.09
CA ASP A 99 -14.93 17.36 8.17
C ASP A 99 -15.49 15.94 8.34
N ASP A 100 -15.08 15.25 9.41
CA ASP A 100 -15.48 13.88 9.78
C ASP A 100 -15.00 12.80 8.78
N LYS A 101 -14.00 13.12 7.97
CA LYS A 101 -13.37 12.18 7.03
C LYS A 101 -11.88 12.16 7.25
N ILE A 102 -11.29 11.01 7.01
CA ILE A 102 -9.84 10.84 6.93
C ILE A 102 -9.47 10.72 5.45
N THR A 103 -8.80 11.75 4.94
CA THR A 103 -8.33 11.78 3.55
C THR A 103 -6.83 11.48 3.47
N PRO A 104 -6.31 11.03 2.30
CA PRO A 104 -4.89 10.67 2.16
C PRO A 104 -3.88 11.78 2.47
N ASP A 105 -4.26 13.06 2.38
CA ASP A 105 -3.44 14.21 2.78
C ASP A 105 -3.32 14.37 4.31
N GLU A 106 -4.19 13.71 5.07
CA GLU A 106 -4.16 13.63 6.54
C GLU A 106 -3.54 12.32 7.03
N LEU A 107 -4.02 11.19 6.49
CA LEU A 107 -3.49 9.85 6.77
C LEU A 107 -3.64 8.98 5.52
N SER A 108 -2.51 8.57 4.95
CA SER A 108 -2.47 7.60 3.86
C SER A 108 -2.40 6.18 4.40
N VAL A 109 -3.35 5.33 4.02
CA VAL A 109 -3.41 3.93 4.46
C VAL A 109 -2.88 2.98 3.38
N MET A 110 -1.93 2.14 3.79
CA MET A 110 -1.36 1.08 2.99
C MET A 110 -1.67 -0.27 3.63
N PHE A 111 -2.33 -1.15 2.88
CA PHE A 111 -2.50 -2.56 3.25
C PHE A 111 -1.47 -3.43 2.53
N VAL A 112 -0.87 -4.37 3.25
CA VAL A 112 -0.09 -5.45 2.64
C VAL A 112 -0.73 -6.77 3.03
N PHE A 113 -1.19 -7.53 2.04
CA PHE A 113 -1.81 -8.82 2.26
C PHE A 113 -0.79 -9.95 2.12
N ALA A 114 -0.89 -10.91 3.03
CA ALA A 114 -0.11 -12.15 2.97
C ALA A 114 -0.35 -12.87 1.63
N GLY A 115 0.69 -13.39 0.99
CA GLY A 115 0.59 -14.03 -0.34
C GLY A 115 1.29 -13.23 -1.42
N TYR A 116 0.85 -13.39 -2.68
CA TYR A 116 1.66 -13.03 -3.85
C TYR A 116 1.10 -11.88 -4.68
N ASP A 117 1.99 -11.09 -5.27
CA ASP A 117 1.67 -10.02 -6.21
C ASP A 117 1.39 -10.62 -7.60
N LYS A 118 0.18 -10.41 -8.10
CA LYS A 118 -0.21 -10.88 -9.43
C LYS A 118 0.44 -10.11 -10.57
N SER A 119 0.71 -8.83 -10.39
CA SER A 119 1.28 -7.95 -11.41
C SER A 119 2.69 -8.39 -11.83
N ALA A 120 3.43 -9.01 -10.91
CA ALA A 120 4.72 -9.63 -11.17
C ALA A 120 4.64 -10.97 -11.92
N GLY A 121 3.46 -11.39 -12.36
CA GLY A 121 3.25 -12.64 -13.08
C GLY A 121 3.29 -13.88 -12.19
N SER A 122 3.12 -13.74 -10.87
CA SER A 122 3.14 -14.87 -9.95
C SER A 122 2.09 -15.92 -10.32
N VAL A 123 2.52 -17.18 -10.21
CA VAL A 123 1.69 -18.39 -10.36
C VAL A 123 1.23 -18.94 -9.01
N ASN A 124 1.85 -18.49 -7.91
CA ASN A 124 1.51 -18.93 -6.57
C ASN A 124 0.24 -18.24 -6.08
N THR A 125 -0.59 -18.98 -5.35
CA THR A 125 -1.83 -18.50 -4.73
C THR A 125 -1.74 -18.66 -3.21
N PRO A 126 -2.42 -17.80 -2.44
CA PRO A 126 -3.31 -16.76 -2.92
C PRO A 126 -2.57 -15.50 -3.35
N TYR A 127 -3.15 -14.74 -4.27
CA TYR A 127 -2.57 -13.49 -4.75
C TYR A 127 -3.53 -12.32 -4.66
N ILE A 128 -2.94 -11.13 -4.75
CA ILE A 128 -3.62 -9.85 -4.88
C ILE A 128 -2.96 -9.05 -5.99
N TRP A 129 -3.73 -8.19 -6.66
CA TRP A 129 -3.18 -7.24 -7.62
C TRP A 129 -2.93 -5.90 -6.91
N PRO A 130 -1.71 -5.36 -6.88
CA PRO A 130 -1.45 -4.08 -6.24
C PRO A 130 -2.18 -2.91 -6.89
N HIS A 131 -2.80 -2.04 -6.10
CA HIS A 131 -3.54 -0.89 -6.63
C HIS A 131 -3.85 0.16 -5.56
N ARG A 132 -4.06 1.40 -5.99
CA ARG A 132 -4.81 2.45 -5.29
C ARG A 132 -6.30 2.39 -5.65
N TYR A 133 -7.18 2.35 -4.66
CA TYR A 133 -8.63 2.45 -4.87
C TYR A 133 -9.35 2.98 -3.61
N SER A 134 -10.67 2.82 -3.56
CA SER A 134 -11.47 3.16 -2.38
C SER A 134 -12.47 2.04 -2.11
N HIS A 135 -12.63 1.66 -0.84
CA HIS A 135 -13.65 0.69 -0.42
C HIS A 135 -14.91 1.41 0.09
N ASN A 136 -15.90 0.65 0.57
CA ASN A 136 -17.08 1.23 1.23
C ASN A 136 -16.67 2.04 2.45
N ALA A 137 -17.38 3.14 2.77
CA ALA A 137 -17.06 3.93 3.95
C ALA A 137 -17.12 3.05 5.21
N ILE A 138 -16.05 3.10 6.00
CA ILE A 138 -15.97 2.49 7.32
C ILE A 138 -15.88 3.63 8.32
N GLU A 139 -16.66 3.54 9.39
CA GLU A 139 -16.70 4.53 10.46
C GLU A 139 -15.97 3.97 11.68
N ILE A 140 -14.95 4.69 12.14
CA ILE A 140 -14.10 4.40 13.30
C ILE A 140 -13.79 5.73 13.98
N ASP A 141 -13.82 5.76 15.32
CA ASP A 141 -13.59 6.98 16.12
C ASP A 141 -14.46 8.20 15.71
N GLY A 142 -15.66 7.93 15.19
CA GLY A 142 -16.56 8.97 14.65
C GLY A 142 -16.09 9.61 13.34
N LYS A 143 -15.10 9.02 12.66
CA LYS A 143 -14.57 9.45 11.36
C LYS A 143 -14.80 8.40 10.30
N THR A 144 -14.93 8.84 9.05
CA THR A 144 -15.07 7.94 7.90
C THR A 144 -13.78 7.81 7.11
N ILE A 145 -13.41 6.57 6.74
CA ILE A 145 -12.22 6.26 5.96
C ILE A 145 -12.54 5.31 4.79
N ARG A 146 -11.86 5.50 3.66
CA ARG A 146 -12.17 4.80 2.40
C ARG A 146 -10.98 4.54 1.47
N ASP A 147 -10.06 5.48 1.37
CA ASP A 147 -8.99 5.45 0.37
C ASP A 147 -7.78 4.65 0.85
N TYR A 148 -7.21 3.84 -0.04
CA TYR A 148 -6.10 2.97 0.31
C TYR A 148 -5.21 2.64 -0.90
N CYS A 149 -3.99 2.17 -0.59
CA CYS A 149 -3.20 1.32 -1.47
C CYS A 149 -3.12 -0.09 -0.91
N LEU A 150 -3.14 -1.08 -1.80
CA LEU A 150 -3.06 -2.50 -1.43
C LEU A 150 -1.91 -3.16 -2.18
N PHE A 151 -1.13 -3.98 -1.48
CA PHE A 151 0.00 -4.72 -2.00
C PHE A 151 -0.01 -6.17 -1.48
N ALA A 152 0.89 -6.98 -2.01
CA ALA A 152 1.16 -8.33 -1.52
C ALA A 152 2.47 -8.39 -0.75
N ASP A 153 2.59 -9.37 0.13
CA ASP A 153 3.82 -9.69 0.85
C ASP A 153 4.97 -10.08 -0.11
N PHE A 154 4.68 -10.95 -1.08
CA PHE A 154 5.66 -11.45 -2.04
C PHE A 154 5.48 -10.92 -3.46
N GLN A 155 6.56 -10.45 -4.07
CA GLN A 155 6.69 -10.25 -5.50
C GLN A 155 7.51 -11.41 -6.08
N GLY A 156 6.84 -12.38 -6.71
CA GLY A 156 7.49 -13.63 -7.11
C GLY A 156 7.88 -14.48 -5.89
N ASP A 157 9.17 -14.65 -5.65
CA ASP A 157 9.74 -15.44 -4.54
C ASP A 157 10.46 -14.57 -3.48
N HIS A 158 10.37 -13.25 -3.60
CA HIS A 158 10.99 -12.29 -2.68
C HIS A 158 9.94 -11.28 -2.16
N GLN A 159 10.29 -10.52 -1.12
CA GLN A 159 9.45 -9.42 -0.63
C GLN A 159 9.14 -8.43 -1.76
N SER A 160 7.91 -7.91 -1.80
CA SER A 160 7.55 -6.84 -2.74
C SER A 160 8.50 -5.65 -2.66
N THR A 161 8.97 -5.20 -3.83
CA THR A 161 9.97 -4.14 -3.90
C THR A 161 9.34 -2.75 -3.84
N MET A 162 10.19 -1.74 -3.63
CA MET A 162 9.75 -0.38 -3.32
C MET A 162 9.02 0.30 -4.49
N GLY A 163 9.34 -0.02 -5.75
CA GLY A 163 8.94 0.77 -6.90
C GLY A 163 7.43 0.80 -7.16
N VAL A 164 6.76 -0.36 -7.15
CA VAL A 164 5.29 -0.43 -7.25
C VAL A 164 4.65 0.23 -6.03
N ILE A 165 5.23 0.06 -4.84
CA ILE A 165 4.75 0.71 -3.61
C ILE A 165 4.79 2.23 -3.75
N ALA A 166 5.93 2.78 -4.17
CA ALA A 166 6.10 4.21 -4.38
C ALA A 166 5.17 4.74 -5.49
N HIS A 167 4.94 3.98 -6.55
CA HIS A 167 4.02 4.34 -7.64
C HIS A 167 2.59 4.53 -7.13
N GLU A 168 2.04 3.52 -6.46
CA GLU A 168 0.67 3.57 -5.94
C GLU A 168 0.52 4.61 -4.82
N LEU A 169 1.51 4.73 -3.93
CA LEU A 169 1.53 5.80 -2.94
C LEU A 169 1.63 7.19 -3.58
N GLY A 170 2.27 7.33 -4.74
CA GLY A 170 2.26 8.57 -5.53
C GLY A 170 0.86 8.96 -6.00
N HIS A 171 0.02 7.98 -6.37
CA HIS A 171 -1.41 8.23 -6.63
C HIS A 171 -2.14 8.65 -5.35
N LEU A 172 -1.93 7.90 -4.25
CA LEU A 172 -2.69 8.08 -3.01
C LEU A 172 -2.36 9.41 -2.31
N MET A 173 -1.08 9.69 -2.09
CA MET A 173 -0.58 10.82 -1.31
C MET A 173 -0.59 12.15 -2.09
N LEU A 174 -0.37 12.09 -3.41
CA LEU A 174 -0.10 13.28 -4.22
C LEU A 174 -1.05 13.45 -5.42
N GLY A 175 -1.94 12.49 -5.66
CA GLY A 175 -2.88 12.54 -6.79
C GLY A 175 -2.19 12.51 -8.16
N LEU A 176 -0.98 11.96 -8.26
CA LEU A 176 -0.26 11.88 -9.53
C LEU A 176 -1.01 10.98 -10.52
N PRO A 177 -1.04 11.27 -11.83
CA PRO A 177 -1.68 10.41 -12.82
C PRO A 177 -0.73 9.32 -13.32
N ASP A 178 -1.29 8.24 -13.87
CA ASP A 178 -0.55 7.27 -14.69
C ASP A 178 0.02 7.94 -15.94
N LEU A 179 1.29 7.68 -16.24
CA LEU A 179 2.01 8.20 -17.39
C LEU A 179 2.51 7.11 -18.34
N TYR A 180 2.05 5.86 -18.20
CA TYR A 180 2.26 4.81 -19.19
C TYR A 180 1.07 4.68 -20.14
N SER A 181 1.29 4.06 -21.31
CA SER A 181 0.22 3.72 -22.25
C SER A 181 0.52 2.40 -22.95
N TYR A 182 -0.47 1.51 -22.98
CA TYR A 182 -0.43 0.26 -23.75
C TYR A 182 -1.01 0.41 -25.16
N LYS A 183 -1.58 1.58 -25.49
CA LYS A 183 -2.35 1.80 -26.72
C LYS A 183 -1.72 2.82 -27.66
N HIS A 184 -0.78 3.64 -27.18
CA HIS A 184 -0.08 4.65 -27.99
C HIS A 184 1.31 4.96 -27.43
N SER A 185 2.11 5.71 -28.20
CA SER A 185 3.52 6.05 -27.89
C SER A 185 3.72 7.16 -26.85
N GLY A 186 2.69 7.47 -26.04
CA GLY A 186 2.72 8.57 -25.07
C GLY A 186 3.28 8.19 -23.70
N SER A 187 3.76 6.96 -23.55
CA SER A 187 4.35 6.47 -22.31
C SER A 187 5.67 7.18 -22.01
N VAL A 188 5.87 7.62 -20.78
CA VAL A 188 7.18 8.13 -20.32
C VAL A 188 8.21 7.01 -20.12
N GLY A 189 7.79 5.74 -20.22
CA GLY A 189 8.67 4.58 -20.07
C GLY A 189 9.37 4.57 -18.70
N GLN A 190 10.61 4.10 -18.66
CA GLN A 190 11.41 4.00 -17.44
C GLN A 190 11.90 5.36 -16.90
N TRP A 191 11.61 6.47 -17.59
CA TRP A 191 12.06 7.81 -17.17
C TRP A 191 11.28 8.40 -15.99
N GLY A 192 10.11 7.84 -15.67
CA GLY A 192 9.28 8.34 -14.57
C GLY A 192 8.66 7.21 -13.76
N LEU A 193 8.53 7.44 -12.45
CA LEU A 193 7.89 6.52 -11.52
C LEU A 193 6.48 6.16 -11.96
N MET A 194 5.69 7.16 -12.37
CA MET A 194 4.31 6.98 -12.86
C MET A 194 4.23 6.32 -14.25
N GLY A 195 5.38 5.98 -14.85
CA GLY A 195 5.47 5.17 -16.06
C GLY A 195 5.95 3.76 -15.72
N GLY A 196 6.95 3.28 -16.46
CA GLY A 196 7.64 2.02 -16.20
C GLY A 196 8.82 2.15 -15.23
N GLY A 197 9.09 3.34 -14.69
CA GLY A 197 10.19 3.57 -13.75
C GLY A 197 10.01 2.86 -12.41
N SER A 198 8.77 2.53 -12.03
CA SER A 198 8.44 1.69 -10.86
C SER A 198 8.94 0.25 -10.96
N TRP A 199 9.41 -0.17 -12.14
CA TRP A 199 10.02 -1.48 -12.39
C TRP A 199 11.49 -1.37 -12.81
N ALA A 200 12.13 -0.23 -12.55
CA ALA A 200 13.55 -0.03 -12.83
C ALA A 200 14.42 -0.67 -11.74
N SER A 201 15.73 -0.74 -11.99
CA SER A 201 16.72 -1.24 -11.02
C SER A 201 17.99 -0.38 -11.13
N LYS A 202 18.67 -0.10 -10.03
CA LYS A 202 20.04 0.45 -10.06
C LYS A 202 21.07 -0.67 -10.03
N GLN A 203 22.31 -0.34 -10.37
CA GLN A 203 23.42 -1.28 -10.28
C GLN A 203 23.59 -1.78 -8.84
N GLY A 204 23.59 -3.10 -8.65
CA GLY A 204 23.73 -3.74 -7.34
C GLY A 204 22.41 -4.17 -6.72
N ASP A 205 21.26 -3.76 -7.27
CA ASP A 205 19.97 -4.31 -6.84
C ASP A 205 19.87 -5.78 -7.22
N THR A 206 19.29 -6.58 -6.31
CA THR A 206 19.03 -8.01 -6.56
C THR A 206 17.77 -8.21 -7.40
N TYR A 207 16.78 -7.33 -7.23
CA TYR A 207 15.47 -7.38 -7.90
C TYR A 207 15.11 -5.99 -8.45
N ALA A 208 14.26 -5.95 -9.47
CA ALA A 208 13.74 -4.70 -10.01
C ALA A 208 12.55 -4.18 -9.19
N GLY A 209 12.39 -2.86 -9.21
CA GLY A 209 11.42 -2.08 -8.42
C GLY A 209 12.06 -1.42 -7.21
#